data_AF-A0A921H648-F1
#
_entry.id   AF-A0A921H648-F1
#
_cell.length_a   1.000
_cell.length_b   1.000
_cell.length_c   1.000
_cell.angle_alpha   90.00
_cell.angle_beta   90.00
_cell.angle_gamma   90.00
#
_symmetry.space_group_name_H-M   'P 1'
#
loop_
_entity.id
_entity.type
_entity.pdbx_description
1 polymer ?
#
loop_
_entity_poly.entity_id
_entity_poly.type
_entity_poly.pdbx_seq_one_letter_code
_entity_poly.pdbx_strand_id
1 'polypeptide(L)'
;MKTILFICITVTLLASCEKDYQHDTGLADGYHDCSMMDYLRSDHNNWDSIVVAIEYTGLTGIFEGTNPDYKEITFFGPTNMSIRKFFLE
;
A
#
# COMPACT_ATOMS: atom_id res chain seq x y z
N MET A 1 -29.43 2.37 40.70
CA MET A 1 -28.14 2.92 40.21
C MET A 1 -27.40 1.95 39.30
N LYS A 2 -27.08 0.72 39.76
CA LYS A 2 -26.37 -0.29 38.93
C LYS A 2 -27.08 -0.63 37.61
N THR A 3 -28.40 -0.78 37.61
CA THR A 3 -29.19 -1.07 36.40
C THR A 3 -29.16 0.05 35.38
N ILE A 4 -29.18 1.31 35.84
CA ILE A 4 -29.08 2.49 34.96
C ILE A 4 -27.68 2.56 34.33
N LEU A 5 -26.63 2.27 35.11
CA LEU A 5 -25.26 2.17 34.61
C LEU A 5 -25.13 1.10 33.52
N PHE A 6 -25.72 -0.09 33.73
CA PHE A 6 -25.72 -1.15 32.72
C PHE A 6 -26.45 -0.74 31.44
N ILE A 7 -27.59 -0.05 31.55
CA ILE A 7 -28.33 0.47 30.39
C ILE A 7 -27.52 1.52 29.63
N CYS A 8 -26.83 2.42 30.33
CA CYS A 8 -25.96 3.40 29.67
C CYS A 8 -24.81 2.74 28.90
N ILE A 9 -24.16 1.72 29.49
CA ILE A 9 -23.05 0.99 28.86
C ILE A 9 -23.52 0.25 27.62
N THR A 10 -24.67 -0.44 27.68
CA THR A 10 -25.19 -1.18 26.52
C THR A 10 -25.60 -0.26 25.39
N VAL A 11 -26.20 0.90 25.68
CA VAL A 11 -26.56 1.89 24.65
C VAL A 11 -25.32 2.46 23.96
N THR A 12 -24.23 2.73 24.69
CA THR A 12 -22.98 3.21 24.07
C THR A 12 -22.29 2.17 23.18
N LEU A 13 -22.33 0.89 23.55
CA LEU A 13 -21.72 -0.18 22.75
C LEU A 13 -22.47 -0.43 21.44
N LEU A 14 -23.79 -0.27 21.44
CA LEU A 14 -24.62 -0.45 20.25
C LEU A 14 -24.59 0.76 19.29
N ALA A 15 -24.14 1.92 19.78
CA ALA A 15 -24.01 3.15 18.98
C ALA A 15 -22.69 3.26 18.20
N SER A 16 -21.76 2.31 18.38
CA SER A 16 -20.45 2.34 17.69
C SER A 16 -20.51 1.99 16.19
N CYS A 17 -21.70 1.63 15.67
CA CYS A 17 -21.91 1.28 14.27
C CYS A 17 -21.93 2.55 13.39
N GLU A 18 -20.81 2.87 12.77
CA GLU A 18 -20.65 4.02 11.88
C GLU A 18 -21.01 3.61 10.44
N LYS A 19 -21.58 4.50 9.62
CA LYS A 19 -22.05 4.12 8.28
C LYS A 19 -20.93 4.06 7.23
N ASP A 20 -19.76 4.63 7.54
CA ASP A 20 -18.62 4.78 6.62
C ASP A 20 -17.47 3.80 6.93
N TYR A 21 -17.79 2.54 7.23
CA TYR A 21 -16.75 1.52 7.43
C TYR A 21 -15.95 1.18 6.17
N GLN A 22 -16.52 1.45 5.00
CA GLN A 22 -15.87 1.23 3.72
C GLN A 22 -15.94 2.52 2.93
N HIS A 23 -14.80 3.19 2.81
CA HIS A 23 -14.67 4.32 1.92
C HIS A 23 -14.55 3.80 0.50
N ASP A 24 -15.55 4.06 -0.35
CA ASP A 24 -15.45 3.79 -1.77
C ASP A 24 -14.42 4.77 -2.35
N THR A 25 -13.20 4.29 -2.57
CA THR A 25 -12.13 5.06 -3.19
C THR A 25 -12.24 5.07 -4.71
N GLY A 26 -13.33 4.52 -5.26
CA GLY A 26 -13.55 4.32 -6.68
C GLY A 26 -12.96 3.01 -7.19
N LEU A 27 -12.94 2.87 -8.51
CA LEU A 27 -12.26 1.78 -9.18
C LEU A 27 -10.74 1.99 -9.09
N ALA A 28 -10.00 0.88 -8.98
CA ALA A 28 -8.55 0.93 -9.09
C ALA A 28 -8.16 1.44 -10.50
N ASP A 29 -7.56 2.62 -10.57
CA ASP A 29 -6.95 3.13 -11.79
C ASP A 29 -5.50 2.65 -11.85
N GLY A 30 -5.31 1.50 -12.50
CA GLY A 30 -4.01 0.85 -12.61
C GLY A 30 -3.24 1.21 -13.88
N TYR A 31 -3.77 2.10 -14.73
CA TYR A 31 -3.08 2.48 -15.96
C TYR A 31 -2.21 3.71 -15.74
N HIS A 32 -0.90 3.52 -15.86
CA HIS A 32 0.07 4.59 -15.80
C HIS A 32 0.86 4.61 -17.12
N ASP A 33 0.79 5.71 -17.85
CA ASP A 33 1.57 5.93 -19.09
C ASP A 33 3.01 6.37 -18.76
N CYS A 34 3.70 5.55 -17.99
CA CYS A 34 5.10 5.74 -17.60
C CYS A 34 5.79 4.38 -17.39
N SER A 35 7.11 4.38 -17.21
CA SER A 35 7.82 3.15 -16.87
C SER A 35 7.46 2.70 -15.45
N MET A 36 7.65 1.41 -15.15
CA MET A 36 7.44 0.90 -13.79
C MET A 36 8.38 1.61 -12.80
N MET A 37 9.60 1.91 -13.22
CA MET A 37 10.54 2.66 -12.40
C MET A 37 10.06 4.09 -12.10
N ASP A 38 9.46 4.78 -13.07
CA ASP A 38 8.88 6.12 -12.88
C ASP A 38 7.68 6.07 -11.93
N TYR A 39 6.81 5.07 -12.09
CA TYR A 39 5.70 4.84 -11.17
C TYR A 39 6.20 4.66 -9.73
N LEU A 40 7.18 3.78 -9.51
CA LEU A 40 7.74 3.52 -8.18
C LEU A 40 8.40 4.78 -7.59
N ARG A 41 9.13 5.55 -8.39
CA ARG A 41 9.75 6.82 -7.95
C ARG A 41 8.72 7.91 -7.65
N SER A 42 7.53 7.86 -8.24
CA SER A 42 6.49 8.88 -8.04
C SER A 42 5.75 8.75 -6.71
N ASP A 43 5.68 7.54 -6.14
CA ASP A 43 4.97 7.26 -4.89
C ASP A 43 5.95 6.82 -3.79
N HIS A 44 6.59 7.83 -3.21
CA HIS A 44 7.54 7.69 -2.11
C HIS A 44 6.94 7.05 -0.86
N ASN A 45 5.65 7.22 -0.61
CA ASN A 45 5.00 6.68 0.59
C ASN A 45 4.99 5.14 0.55
N ASN A 46 4.84 4.56 -0.63
CA ASN A 46 4.77 3.11 -0.78
C ASN A 46 6.07 2.46 -1.24
N TRP A 47 6.94 3.10 -2.04
CA TRP A 47 7.92 2.35 -2.83
C TRP A 47 9.41 2.65 -2.61
N ASP A 48 9.79 3.67 -1.84
CA ASP A 48 11.20 4.07 -1.62
C ASP A 48 12.15 2.90 -1.30
N SER A 49 11.73 1.98 -0.42
CA SER A 49 12.55 0.84 -0.01
C SER A 49 12.86 -0.10 -1.18
N ILE A 50 11.91 -0.28 -2.09
CA ILE A 50 12.11 -1.08 -3.30
C ILE A 50 12.91 -0.31 -4.34
N VAL A 51 12.69 1.00 -4.50
CA VAL A 51 13.51 1.84 -5.38
C VAL A 51 14.99 1.69 -5.03
N VAL A 52 15.34 1.81 -3.74
CA VAL A 52 16.70 1.60 -3.25
C VAL A 52 17.23 0.19 -3.58
N ALA A 53 16.43 -0.85 -3.38
CA ALA A 53 16.84 -2.22 -3.67
C ALA A 53 17.10 -2.48 -5.16
N ILE A 54 16.24 -1.96 -6.04
CA ILE A 54 16.38 -2.07 -7.50
C ILE A 54 17.64 -1.37 -7.98
N GLU A 55 17.86 -0.14 -7.52
CA GLU A 55 19.03 0.66 -7.90
C GLU A 55 20.32 0.03 -7.37
N TYR A 56 20.33 -0.43 -6.12
CA TYR A 56 21.48 -1.10 -5.52
C TYR A 56 21.87 -2.40 -6.25
N THR A 57 20.89 -3.14 -6.77
CA THR A 57 21.13 -4.39 -7.50
C THR A 57 21.42 -4.18 -8.99
N GLY A 58 21.36 -2.93 -9.48
CA GLY A 58 21.60 -2.60 -10.89
C GLY A 58 20.49 -3.08 -11.82
N LEU A 59 19.28 -3.36 -11.30
CA LEU A 59 18.16 -3.89 -12.07
C LEU A 59 17.29 -2.80 -12.72
N THR A 60 17.64 -1.52 -12.55
CA THR A 60 16.87 -0.37 -13.05
C THR A 60 16.45 -0.51 -14.52
N GLY A 61 17.32 -0.99 -15.41
CA GLY A 61 16.99 -1.17 -16.82
C GLY A 61 15.86 -2.17 -17.11
N ILE A 62 15.63 -3.14 -16.21
CA ILE A 62 14.47 -4.05 -16.30
C ILE A 62 13.18 -3.28 -15.99
N PHE A 63 13.19 -2.47 -14.93
CA PHE A 63 12.03 -1.71 -14.48
C PHE A 63 11.74 -0.47 -15.36
N GLU A 64 12.75 0.04 -16.07
CA GLU A 64 12.58 1.06 -17.11
C GLU A 64 12.14 0.46 -18.46
N GLY A 65 12.12 -0.87 -18.60
CA GLY A 65 11.77 -1.56 -19.86
C GLY A 65 12.81 -1.43 -20.97
N THR A 66 14.04 -1.02 -20.62
CA THR A 66 15.15 -0.82 -21.56
C THR A 66 16.01 -2.08 -21.74
N ASN A 67 15.87 -3.06 -20.84
CA ASN A 67 16.56 -4.34 -20.96
C ASN A 67 15.96 -5.21 -22.10
N PRO A 68 16.76 -5.62 -23.10
CA PRO A 68 16.26 -6.37 -24.25
C PRO A 68 15.74 -7.78 -23.90
N ASP A 69 16.27 -8.40 -22.84
CA ASP A 69 15.90 -9.75 -22.42
C ASP A 69 14.63 -9.75 -21.55
N TYR A 70 14.27 -8.58 -20.98
CA TYR A 70 13.17 -8.42 -20.04
C TYR A 70 12.34 -7.17 -20.36
N LYS A 71 11.70 -7.16 -21.54
CA LYS A 71 10.86 -6.03 -21.99
C LYS A 71 9.60 -5.81 -21.15
N GLU A 72 8.95 -6.89 -20.74
CA GLU A 72 7.71 -6.85 -19.98
C GLU A 72 7.87 -7.75 -18.75
N ILE A 73 7.58 -7.19 -17.58
CA ILE A 73 7.66 -7.89 -16.30
C ILE A 73 6.41 -7.64 -15.46
N THR A 74 6.07 -8.63 -14.65
CA THR A 74 5.11 -8.45 -13.56
C THR A 74 5.88 -8.46 -12.25
N PHE A 75 5.78 -7.37 -11.50
CA PHE A 75 6.49 -7.21 -10.23
C PHE A 75 5.53 -7.18 -9.05
N PHE A 76 5.73 -8.08 -8.10
CA PHE A 76 5.00 -8.12 -6.84
C PHE A 76 5.72 -7.26 -5.80
N GLY A 77 5.54 -5.94 -5.90
CA GLY A 77 6.21 -4.97 -5.03
C GLY A 77 5.66 -4.96 -3.61
N PRO A 78 6.44 -5.35 -2.58
CA PRO A 78 6.06 -5.08 -1.19
C PRO A 78 6.23 -3.58 -0.91
N THR A 79 5.27 -3.00 -0.19
CA THR A 79 5.35 -1.59 0.20
C THR A 79 6.41 -1.36 1.27
N ASN A 80 6.80 -0.10 1.45
CA ASN A 80 7.64 0.40 2.55
C ASN A 80 7.19 -0.13 3.91
N MET A 81 5.87 -0.17 4.16
CA MET A 81 5.32 -0.69 5.41
C MET A 81 5.63 -2.18 5.58
N SER A 82 5.46 -3.00 4.54
CA SER A 82 5.75 -4.43 4.57
C SER A 82 7.24 -4.70 4.83
N ILE A 83 8.12 -3.95 4.17
CA ILE A 83 9.57 -4.07 4.36
C ILE A 83 9.98 -3.63 5.76
N ARG A 84 9.47 -2.48 6.22
CA ARG A 84 9.73 -1.98 7.57
C ARG A 84 9.28 -2.98 8.63
N LYS A 85 8.10 -3.60 8.43
CA LYS A 85 7.58 -4.62 9.35
C LYS A 85 8.53 -5.81 9.43
N PHE A 86 9.00 -6.32 8.29
CA PHE A 86 9.95 -7.44 8.24
C PHE A 86 11.28 -7.17 8.99
N PHE A 87 11.76 -5.92 9.01
CA PHE A 87 12.99 -5.58 9.72
C PHE A 87 12.80 -5.33 11.23
N LEU A 88 11.59 -4.98 11.67
CA LEU A 88 11.33 -4.53 13.04
C LEU A 88 10.53 -5.54 13.88
N GLU A 89 9.84 -6.48 13.24
CA GLU A 89 9.06 -7.57 13.86
C GLU A 89 9.62 -8.93 13.47
#